data_AF-A0A4P2VTJ1-F1
#
_entry.id   AF-A0A4P2VTJ1-F1
#
_cell.length_a   1.000
_cell.length_b   1.000
_cell.length_c   1.000
_cell.angle_alpha   90.00
_cell.angle_beta   90.00
_cell.angle_gamma   90.00
#
_symmetry.space_group_name_H-M   'P 1'
#
loop_
_entity.id
_entity.type
_entity.pdbx_description
1 polymer ?
#
loop_
_entity_poly.entity_id
_entity_poly.type
_entity_poly.pdbx_seq_one_letter_code
_entity_poly.pdbx_strand_id
1 'polypeptide(L)' 'MNMNPKKERISSEKYTRDGAKYVCTRCKKKYFSKDEVEKCYDGHPVKKEETV' A
#
# COMPACT_ATOMS: atom_id res chain seq x y z
N MET A 1 4.26 -29.57 6.61
CA MET A 1 4.16 -28.10 6.68
C MET A 1 5.30 -27.50 5.87
N ASN A 2 5.03 -26.75 4.79
CA ASN A 2 6.06 -25.99 4.06
C ASN A 2 5.60 -24.54 3.91
N MET A 3 5.81 -23.75 4.96
CA MET A 3 5.74 -22.29 4.90
C MET A 3 6.97 -21.80 4.12
N ASN A 4 6.75 -21.17 2.98
CA ASN A 4 7.79 -20.58 2.14
C ASN A 4 7.96 -19.11 2.58
N PRO A 5 9.03 -18.71 3.30
CA PRO A 5 9.20 -17.33 3.78
C PRO A 5 9.83 -16.45 2.69
N LYS A 6 9.28 -16.46 1.48
CA LYS A 6 9.82 -15.72 0.32
C LYS A 6 8.74 -14.93 -0.43
N LYS A 7 7.90 -14.23 0.32
CA LYS A 7 7.17 -13.06 -0.17
C LYS A 7 7.22 -11.91 0.84
N GLU A 8 8.41 -11.63 1.37
CA GLU A 8 8.72 -10.30 1.93
C GLU A 8 9.06 -9.27 0.84
N ARG A 9 8.61 -9.50 -0.39
CA ARG A 9 8.16 -8.39 -1.21
C ARG A 9 6.84 -7.92 -0.62
N ILE A 10 6.91 -7.18 0.47
CA ILE A 10 5.89 -6.19 0.82
C ILE A 10 6.01 -5.13 -0.28
N SER A 11 5.62 -5.53 -1.50
CA SER A 11 5.25 -4.62 -2.55
C SER A 11 4.23 -3.73 -1.87
N SER A 12 4.62 -2.50 -1.58
CA SER A 12 3.72 -1.54 -0.96
C SER A 12 2.69 -1.15 -2.02
N GLU A 13 1.86 -2.10 -2.45
CA GLU A 13 0.68 -1.87 -3.28
C GLU A 13 -0.27 -0.90 -2.57
N LYS A 14 -0.12 -0.77 -1.25
CA LYS A 14 -0.81 0.22 -0.43
C LYS A 14 -0.34 1.66 -0.68
N TYR A 15 0.97 1.87 -0.83
CA TYR A 15 1.56 3.21 -0.92
C TYR A 15 2.95 3.19 -1.57
N THR A 16 3.27 4.18 -2.40
CA THR A 16 4.62 4.37 -2.93
C THR A 16 5.42 5.32 -2.04
N ARG A 17 6.75 5.20 -2.01
CA ARG A 17 7.61 6.17 -1.30
C ARG A 17 8.17 7.16 -2.32
N ASP A 18 7.81 8.43 -2.16
CA ASP A 18 8.26 9.56 -2.96
C ASP A 18 9.23 10.39 -2.09
N GLY A 19 10.51 10.02 -2.14
CA GLY A 19 11.54 10.59 -1.26
C GLY A 19 11.26 10.34 0.22
N ALA A 20 11.02 11.41 0.99
CA ALA A 20 10.71 11.35 2.42
C ALA A 20 9.20 11.19 2.72
N LYS A 21 8.34 11.10 1.69
CA LYS A 21 6.89 11.01 1.83
C LYS A 21 6.36 9.66 1.34
N TYR A 22 5.25 9.24 1.90
CA TYR A 22 4.46 8.09 1.46
C TYR A 22 3.27 8.57 0.63
N VAL A 23 3.00 7.95 -0.50
CA VAL A 23 1.95 8.35 -1.44
C VAL A 23 0.97 7.20 -1.57
N CYS A 24 -0.29 7.41 -1.18
CA CYS A 24 -1.32 6.38 -1.31
C CYS A 24 -1.51 6.04 -2.78
N THR A 25 -1.46 4.76 -3.15
CA THR A 25 -1.65 4.34 -4.56
C THR A 25 -3.10 4.53 -5.04
N ARG A 26 -4.08 4.54 -4.12
CA ARG A 26 -5.51 4.68 -4.42
C ARG A 26 -5.93 6.12 -4.73
N CYS A 27 -5.48 7.09 -3.93
CA CYS A 27 -5.87 8.49 -4.08
C CYS A 27 -4.72 9.45 -4.42
N LYS A 28 -3.48 8.93 -4.48
CA LYS A 28 -2.26 9.71 -4.75
C LYS A 28 -1.98 10.84 -3.75
N LYS A 29 -2.65 10.84 -2.59
CA LYS A 29 -2.32 11.76 -1.48
C LYS A 29 -0.96 11.41 -0.90
N LYS A 30 -0.20 12.47 -0.58
CA LYS A 30 1.11 12.38 0.05
C LYS A 30 0.96 12.56 1.56
N TYR A 31 1.60 11.68 2.30
CA TYR A 31 1.63 11.60 3.75
C TYR A 31 3.09 11.57 4.21
N PHE A 32 3.36 12.10 5.39
CA PHE A 32 4.71 12.01 5.98
C PHE A 32 4.91 10.70 6.74
N SER A 33 3.81 10.12 7.23
CA SER A 33 3.83 8.94 8.08
C SER A 33 3.22 7.75 7.35
N LYS A 34 3.82 6.58 7.59
CA LYS A 34 3.30 5.31 7.11
C LYS A 34 1.89 5.02 7.66
N ASP A 35 1.66 5.33 8.95
CA ASP A 35 0.37 5.10 9.61
C ASP A 35 -0.78 5.86 8.94
N GLU A 36 -0.53 7.12 8.55
CA GLU A 36 -1.55 7.94 7.88
C GLU A 36 -1.87 7.44 6.47
N VAL A 37 -0.87 7.01 5.71
CA VAL A 37 -1.11 6.46 4.38
C VAL A 37 -1.80 5.10 4.44
N GLU A 38 -1.53 4.29 5.47
CA GLU A 38 -2.23 3.02 5.69
C GLU A 38 -3.69 3.23 6.09
N LYS A 39 -3.98 4.16 7.00
CA LYS A 39 -5.37 4.56 7.33
C LYS A 39 -6.11 5.11 6.12
N CYS A 40 -5.43 5.91 5.30
CA CYS A 40 -6.01 6.40 4.05
C CYS A 40 -6.30 5.23 3.09
N TYR A 41 -5.35 4.32 2.91
CA TYR A 41 -5.50 3.17 2.02
C TYR A 41 -6.61 2.22 2.49
N ASP A 42 -6.70 1.94 3.79
CA ASP A 42 -7.72 1.09 4.41
C ASP A 42 -9.13 1.73 4.34
N GLY A 43 -9.19 3.05 4.48
CA GLY A 43 -10.43 3.82 4.29
C GLY A 43 -10.90 3.95 2.84
N HIS A 44 -10.08 3.56 1.85
CA HIS A 44 -10.55 3.48 0.47
C HIS A 44 -11.37 2.20 0.28
N PRO A 45 -12.60 2.29 -0.27
CA PRO A 45 -13.37 1.09 -0.57
C PRO A 45 -12.53 0.23 -1.50
N VAL A 46 -12.18 -0.97 -1.04
CA VAL A 46 -11.39 -1.94 -1.80
C VAL A 46 -12.26 -2.43 -2.94
N LYS A 47 -12.35 -1.63 -4.01
CA LYS A 47 -12.66 -2.18 -5.32
C LYS A 47 -11.44 -3.02 -5.68
N LYS A 48 -11.52 -4.30 -5.32
CA LYS A 48 -10.77 -5.37 -5.99
C LYS A 48 -11.30 -5.37 -7.42
N GLU A 49 -10.78 -4.48 -8.25
CA GLU A 49 -10.87 -4.68 -9.68
C GLU A 49 -9.72 -5.62 -10.03
N GLU A 50 -10.00 -6.92 -9.84
CA GLU A 50 -9.43 -7.96 -10.69
C GLU A 50 -9.85 -7.67 -12.11
N THR A 51 -8.91 -7.41 -13.02
CA THR A 51 -9.02 -7.59 -14.49
C THR A 51 -7.71 -7.09 -15.11
N VAL A 52 -6.96 -7.81 -15.96
CA VAL A 52 -7.20 -8.95 -16.87
C VAL A 52 -5.91 -9.77 -16.92
#